data_AF-A0A6G6J4D5-F1
#
_entry.id   AF-A0A6G6J4D5-F1
#
_cell.length_a   1.000
_cell.length_b   1.000
_cell.length_c   1.000
_cell.angle_alpha   90.00
_cell.angle_beta   90.00
_cell.angle_gamma   90.00
#
_symmetry.space_group_name_H-M   'P 1'
#
loop_
_entity.id
_entity.type
_entity.pdbx_description
1 polymer ?
#
loop_
_entity_poly.entity_id
_entity_poly.type
_entity_poly.pdbx_seq_one_letter_code
_entity_poly.pdbx_strand_id
1 'polypeptide(L)'
;MKYRIIELPAFDVVGMDYRGSAPGDSIGQLWQRFLPREKEVSASAQDTAAYGVCSQLPDGEFHYIAGLPVEPGANVPAGMTRYGVPAQKYAVFTHIGPVTAIADSFQAIYSSLLARHGLEPKKGVDLERYTERFLGPEDPASETDLYVPIY
;
A
#
# COMPACT_ATOMS: atom_id res chain seq x y z
N MET A 1 18.19 2.64 4.07
CA MET A 1 17.09 3.60 3.81
C MET A 1 17.00 4.58 4.96
N LYS A 2 16.71 5.85 4.69
CA LYS A 2 16.24 6.78 5.74
C LYS A 2 14.80 6.42 6.11
N TYR A 3 14.39 6.71 7.34
CA TYR A 3 13.02 6.49 7.79
C TYR A 3 12.48 7.69 8.57
N ARG A 4 11.16 7.77 8.68
CA ARG A 4 10.42 8.73 9.52
C ARG A 4 9.28 8.03 10.24
N ILE A 5 8.84 8.56 11.38
CA ILE A 5 7.68 8.05 12.12
C ILE A 5 6.49 8.95 11.87
N ILE A 6 5.33 8.37 11.62
CA ILE A 6 4.06 9.08 11.43
C ILE A 6 2.91 8.31 12.08
N GLU A 7 1.87 9.03 12.48
CA GLU A 7 0.58 8.45 12.86
C GLU A 7 -0.44 8.85 11.81
N LEU A 8 -1.17 7.87 11.27
CA LEU A 8 -2.31 8.13 10.38
C LEU A 8 -3.61 7.81 11.12
N PRO A 9 -4.63 8.66 11.00
CA PRO A 9 -5.98 8.29 11.43
C PRO A 9 -6.51 7.14 10.57
N ALA A 10 -7.64 6.55 10.96
CA ALA A 10 -8.32 5.60 10.10
C ALA A 10 -8.83 6.31 8.84
N PHE A 11 -8.74 5.64 7.70
CA PHE A 11 -9.22 6.15 6.42
C PHE A 11 -9.68 4.99 5.52
N ASP A 12 -10.49 5.31 4.52
CA ASP A 12 -10.99 4.31 3.57
C ASP A 12 -10.23 4.40 2.25
N VAL A 13 -9.91 3.23 1.69
CA VAL A 13 -9.40 3.07 0.33
C VAL A 13 -10.45 2.36 -0.51
N VAL A 14 -10.68 2.86 -1.73
CA VAL A 14 -11.51 2.19 -2.73
C VAL A 14 -10.66 1.83 -3.94
N GLY A 15 -10.78 0.58 -4.38
CA GLY A 15 -9.96 0.07 -5.46
C GLY A 15 -10.26 -1.38 -5.81
N MET A 16 -9.35 -2.01 -6.55
CA MET A 16 -9.47 -3.42 -6.93
C MET A 16 -8.63 -4.28 -5.98
N ASP A 17 -9.15 -5.46 -5.62
CA ASP A 17 -8.45 -6.38 -4.74
C ASP A 17 -7.85 -7.60 -5.45
N TYR A 18 -6.81 -8.14 -4.83
CA TYR A 18 -6.14 -9.38 -5.17
C TYR A 18 -5.98 -10.23 -3.90
N ARG A 19 -6.21 -11.53 -4.03
CA ARG A 19 -6.01 -12.52 -2.97
C ARG A 19 -4.91 -13.47 -3.39
N GLY A 20 -3.97 -13.73 -2.48
CA GLY A 20 -2.71 -14.43 -2.77
C GLY A 20 -2.86 -15.83 -3.38
N SER A 21 -4.01 -16.50 -3.23
CA SER A 21 -4.26 -17.82 -3.83
C SER A 21 -4.79 -17.78 -5.26
N ALA A 22 -5.07 -16.61 -5.85
CA ALA A 22 -5.66 -16.49 -7.18
C ALA A 22 -4.71 -16.98 -8.30
N PRO A 23 -4.99 -18.12 -8.96
CA PRO A 23 -4.09 -18.65 -9.99
C PRO A 23 -4.05 -17.75 -11.22
N GLY A 24 -2.85 -17.42 -11.69
CA GLY A 24 -2.65 -16.62 -12.92
C GLY A 24 -2.90 -15.11 -12.76
N ASP A 25 -3.03 -14.62 -11.53
CA ASP A 25 -3.13 -13.20 -11.21
C ASP A 25 -1.95 -12.74 -10.34
N SER A 26 -1.63 -11.46 -10.41
CA SER A 26 -0.51 -10.84 -9.69
C SER A 26 -0.82 -9.39 -9.35
N ILE A 27 -0.10 -8.83 -8.38
CA ILE A 27 -0.22 -7.40 -8.01
C ILE A 27 0.05 -6.50 -9.22
N GLY A 28 1.03 -6.84 -10.07
CA GLY A 28 1.29 -6.09 -11.31
C GLY A 28 0.10 -6.10 -12.27
N GLN A 29 -0.53 -7.26 -12.49
CA GLN A 29 -1.73 -7.37 -13.32
C GLN A 29 -2.94 -6.66 -12.68
N LEU A 30 -3.06 -6.66 -11.35
CA LEU A 30 -4.06 -5.88 -10.63
C LEU A 30 -3.93 -4.39 -10.93
N TRP A 31 -2.73 -3.83 -10.80
CA TRP A 31 -2.47 -2.42 -11.14
C TRP A 31 -2.78 -2.12 -12.61
N GLN A 32 -2.42 -3.01 -13.54
CA GLN A 32 -2.77 -2.86 -14.97
C GLN A 32 -4.28 -2.81 -15.21
N ARG A 33 -5.08 -3.53 -14.42
CA ARG A 33 -6.56 -3.46 -14.48
C ARG A 33 -7.14 -2.23 -13.78
N PHE A 34 -6.52 -1.79 -12.69
CA PHE A 34 -6.99 -0.66 -11.89
C PHE A 34 -6.72 0.68 -12.56
N LEU A 35 -5.49 0.93 -13.04
CA LEU A 35 -5.08 2.24 -13.56
C LEU A 35 -5.99 2.82 -14.65
N PRO A 36 -6.47 2.05 -15.66
CA PRO A 36 -7.42 2.58 -16.65
C PRO A 36 -8.77 3.02 -16.06
N ARG A 37 -9.14 2.47 -14.89
CA ARG A 37 -10.40 2.69 -14.19
C ARG A 37 -10.27 3.58 -12.95
N GLU A 38 -9.05 4.05 -12.63
CA GLU A 38 -8.76 4.86 -11.45
C GLU A 38 -9.70 6.08 -11.34
N LYS A 39 -10.01 6.72 -12.46
CA LYS A 39 -10.90 7.89 -12.55
C LYS A 39 -12.37 7.60 -12.19
N GLU A 40 -12.77 6.34 -12.10
CA GLU A 40 -14.10 5.95 -11.59
C GLU A 40 -14.19 6.13 -10.07
N VAL A 41 -13.05 6.16 -9.37
CA VAL A 41 -12.98 6.39 -7.93
C VAL A 41 -12.90 7.88 -7.64
N SER A 42 -13.82 8.37 -6.81
CA SER A 42 -13.77 9.75 -6.32
C SER A 42 -12.75 9.87 -5.19
N ALA A 43 -11.49 10.14 -5.54
CA ALA A 43 -10.39 10.34 -4.59
C ALA A 43 -10.70 11.44 -3.56
N SER A 44 -10.12 11.32 -2.36
CA SER A 44 -10.15 12.38 -1.34
C SER A 44 -9.52 13.66 -1.87
N ALA A 45 -10.08 14.80 -1.48
CA ALA A 45 -9.50 16.10 -1.80
C ALA A 45 -8.18 16.37 -1.04
N GLN A 46 -7.92 15.64 0.05
CA GLN A 46 -6.76 15.85 0.93
C GLN A 46 -5.57 14.97 0.54
N ASP A 47 -5.84 13.81 -0.06
CA ASP A 47 -4.81 12.89 -0.54
C ASP A 47 -5.30 12.23 -1.83
N THR A 48 -4.53 12.39 -2.89
CA THR A 48 -4.81 11.78 -4.20
C THR A 48 -3.75 10.76 -4.58
N ALA A 49 -2.83 10.44 -3.67
CA ALA A 49 -1.84 9.39 -3.89
C ALA A 49 -2.51 8.02 -3.99
N ALA A 50 -1.99 7.15 -4.86
CA ALA A 50 -2.44 5.77 -4.93
C ALA A 50 -1.80 4.94 -3.82
N TYR A 51 -2.55 3.95 -3.34
CA TYR A 51 -2.13 3.06 -2.26
C TYR A 51 -2.16 1.60 -2.71
N GLY A 52 -1.11 0.87 -2.33
CA GLY A 52 -1.10 -0.58 -2.21
C GLY A 52 -1.34 -0.96 -0.75
N VAL A 53 -2.52 -1.51 -0.43
CA VAL A 53 -2.87 -1.90 0.93
C VAL A 53 -2.56 -3.38 1.11
N CYS A 54 -1.60 -3.70 1.97
CA CYS A 54 -1.15 -5.06 2.26
C CYS A 54 -1.74 -5.51 3.60
N SER A 55 -2.61 -6.51 3.58
CA SER A 55 -3.24 -7.04 4.78
C SER A 55 -3.31 -8.57 4.78
N GLN A 56 -3.72 -9.13 5.93
CA GLN A 56 -3.98 -10.56 6.07
C GLN A 56 -5.45 -10.78 6.40
N LEU A 57 -6.08 -11.70 5.67
CA LEU A 57 -7.43 -12.17 5.97
C LEU A 57 -7.43 -13.04 7.24
N PRO A 58 -8.61 -13.27 7.86
CA PRO A 58 -8.71 -14.07 9.09
C PRO A 58 -8.16 -15.51 8.98
N ASP A 59 -8.15 -16.08 7.77
CA ASP A 59 -7.59 -17.41 7.46
C ASP A 59 -6.08 -17.39 7.22
N GLY A 60 -5.45 -16.21 7.28
CA GLY A 60 -4.03 -16.00 7.04
C GLY A 60 -3.66 -15.75 5.58
N GLU A 61 -4.64 -15.72 4.66
CA GLU A 61 -4.38 -15.40 3.27
C GLU A 61 -3.93 -13.93 3.09
N PHE A 62 -2.94 -13.72 2.22
CA PHE A 62 -2.51 -12.38 1.84
C PHE A 62 -3.57 -11.68 0.98
N HIS A 63 -3.93 -10.46 1.36
CA HIS A 63 -4.90 -9.63 0.66
C HIS A 63 -4.26 -8.29 0.31
N TYR A 64 -4.34 -7.93 -0.97
CA TYR A 64 -3.80 -6.70 -1.51
C TYR A 64 -4.89 -5.88 -2.17
N ILE A 65 -4.85 -4.56 -2.00
CA ILE A 65 -5.73 -3.63 -2.72
C ILE A 65 -4.90 -2.55 -3.38
N ALA A 66 -5.10 -2.37 -4.70
CA ALA A 66 -4.65 -1.20 -5.44
C ALA A 66 -5.82 -0.21 -5.48
N GLY A 67 -5.66 0.97 -4.87
CA GLY A 67 -6.77 1.91 -4.74
C GLY A 67 -6.38 3.34 -4.40
N LEU A 68 -7.41 4.18 -4.30
CA LEU A 68 -7.30 5.58 -3.90
C LEU A 68 -7.98 5.80 -2.54
N PRO A 69 -7.46 6.69 -1.69
CA PRO A 69 -8.14 7.08 -0.48
C PRO A 69 -9.39 7.88 -0.86
N VAL A 70 -10.49 7.68 -0.14
CA VAL A 70 -11.78 8.32 -0.43
C VAL A 70 -12.40 8.94 0.81
N GLU A 71 -13.27 9.92 0.59
CA GLU A 71 -14.09 10.46 1.68
C GLU A 71 -15.11 9.41 2.20
N PRO A 72 -15.55 9.52 3.47
CA PRO A 72 -16.61 8.68 4.01
C PRO A 72 -17.87 8.71 3.14
N GLY A 73 -18.43 7.54 2.84
CA GLY A 73 -19.65 7.42 2.03
C GLY A 73 -19.46 7.55 0.51
N ALA A 74 -18.23 7.71 0.00
CA ALA A 74 -17.98 7.69 -1.44
C ALA A 74 -18.51 6.40 -2.11
N ASN A 75 -19.01 6.53 -3.34
CA ASN A 75 -19.49 5.38 -4.11
C ASN A 75 -18.37 4.37 -4.39
N VAL A 76 -18.70 3.09 -4.46
CA VAL A 76 -17.77 2.02 -4.84
C VAL A 76 -18.11 1.59 -6.27
N PRO A 77 -17.23 1.79 -7.26
CA PRO A 77 -17.48 1.35 -8.63
C PRO A 77 -17.67 -0.16 -8.74
N ALA A 78 -18.37 -0.60 -9.79
CA ALA A 78 -18.61 -2.02 -10.01
C ALA A 78 -17.29 -2.80 -10.18
N GLY A 79 -17.15 -3.92 -9.45
CA GLY A 79 -15.92 -4.73 -9.46
C GLY A 79 -14.77 -4.13 -8.64
N MET A 80 -15.04 -3.13 -7.80
CA MET A 80 -14.12 -2.61 -6.79
C MET A 80 -14.64 -2.92 -5.39
N THR A 81 -13.77 -2.74 -4.40
CA THR A 81 -14.08 -2.91 -2.97
C THR A 81 -13.66 -1.68 -2.18
N ARG A 82 -14.25 -1.52 -0.99
CA ARG A 82 -13.83 -0.55 0.02
C ARG A 82 -13.08 -1.29 1.13
N TYR A 83 -11.97 -0.74 1.57
CA TYR A 83 -11.20 -1.24 2.70
C TYR A 83 -10.91 -0.11 3.69
N GLY A 84 -11.27 -0.35 4.95
CA GLY A 84 -10.97 0.57 6.05
C GLY A 84 -9.59 0.30 6.61
N VAL A 85 -8.63 1.17 6.30
CA VAL A 85 -7.31 1.15 6.91
C VAL A 85 -7.43 1.67 8.34
N PRO A 86 -7.02 0.89 9.37
CA PRO A 86 -7.17 1.31 10.75
C PRO A 86 -6.18 2.44 11.08
N ALA A 87 -6.50 3.22 12.11
CA ALA A 87 -5.57 4.18 12.68
C ALA A 87 -4.34 3.45 13.23
N GLN A 88 -3.16 3.86 12.77
CA GLN A 88 -1.90 3.15 13.04
C GLN A 88 -0.72 4.14 13.10
N LYS A 89 0.29 3.76 13.86
CA LYS A 89 1.60 4.39 13.88
C LYS A 89 2.52 3.60 12.97
N TYR A 90 3.25 4.29 12.12
CA TYR A 90 4.09 3.69 11.09
C TYR A 90 5.52 4.17 11.17
N ALA A 91 6.45 3.26 10.89
CA ALA A 91 7.76 3.59 10.36
C ALA A 91 7.67 3.64 8.84
N VAL A 92 7.96 4.79 8.25
CA VAL A 92 7.91 5.00 6.80
C VAL A 92 9.31 4.98 6.23
N PHE A 93 9.56 4.05 5.32
CA PHE A 93 10.82 3.91 4.60
C PHE A 93 10.60 4.22 3.11
N THR A 94 11.45 5.03 2.50
CA THR A 94 11.35 5.31 1.07
C THR A 94 12.17 4.30 0.26
N HIS A 95 11.48 3.46 -0.50
CA HIS A 95 12.06 2.61 -1.54
C HIS A 95 12.38 3.45 -2.76
N ILE A 96 13.57 3.24 -3.33
CA ILE A 96 14.00 3.87 -4.58
C ILE A 96 14.41 2.73 -5.52
N GLY A 97 13.68 2.57 -6.61
CA GLY A 97 13.87 1.46 -7.54
C GLY A 97 12.58 0.96 -8.18
N PRO A 98 12.68 -0.13 -8.97
CA PRO A 98 11.54 -0.73 -9.63
C PRO A 98 10.64 -1.49 -8.65
N VAL A 99 9.35 -1.62 -8.98
CA VAL A 99 8.35 -2.29 -8.12
C VAL A 99 8.70 -3.75 -7.84
N THR A 100 9.45 -4.39 -8.72
CA THR A 100 9.94 -5.76 -8.56
C THR A 100 10.87 -5.92 -7.33
N ALA A 101 11.49 -4.84 -6.86
CA ALA A 101 12.37 -4.81 -5.69
C ALA A 101 11.69 -4.31 -4.40
N ILE A 102 10.39 -4.00 -4.43
CA ILE A 102 9.64 -3.58 -3.24
C ILE A 102 9.56 -4.73 -2.22
N ALA A 103 9.35 -5.97 -2.67
CA ALA A 103 9.32 -7.14 -1.80
C ALA A 103 10.64 -7.33 -1.02
N ASP A 104 11.78 -7.17 -1.69
CA ASP A 104 13.11 -7.21 -1.06
C ASP A 104 13.28 -6.09 -0.04
N SER A 105 12.68 -4.92 -0.30
CA SER A 105 12.71 -3.79 0.62
C SER A 105 11.89 -4.06 1.88
N PHE A 106 10.68 -4.62 1.76
CA PHE A 106 9.92 -5.09 2.91
C PHE A 106 10.70 -6.16 3.69
N GLN A 107 11.30 -7.13 3.01
CA GLN A 107 12.13 -8.15 3.65
C GLN A 107 13.27 -7.52 4.45
N ALA A 108 14.00 -6.56 3.88
CA ALA A 108 15.08 -5.86 4.57
C ALA A 108 14.58 -5.04 5.77
N ILE A 109 13.42 -4.39 5.65
CA ILE A 109 12.80 -3.62 6.74
C ILE A 109 12.49 -4.53 7.92
N TYR A 110 11.74 -5.60 7.67
CA TYR A 110 11.28 -6.53 8.70
C TYR A 110 12.41 -7.36 9.32
N SER A 111 13.38 -7.80 8.52
CA SER A 111 14.47 -8.67 9.00
C SER A 111 15.60 -7.94 9.73
N SER A 112 15.77 -6.63 9.50
CA SER A 112 16.97 -5.91 9.97
C SER A 112 16.70 -4.47 10.38
N LEU A 113 16.06 -3.65 9.51
CA LEU A 113 16.06 -2.20 9.73
C LEU A 113 15.24 -1.79 10.95
N LEU A 114 14.09 -2.40 11.20
CA LEU A 114 13.28 -2.10 12.39
C LEU A 114 14.08 -2.33 13.67
N ALA A 115 14.65 -3.53 13.83
CA ALA A 115 15.45 -3.90 14.99
C ALA A 115 16.68 -2.99 15.16
N ARG A 116 17.38 -2.67 14.06
CA ARG A 116 18.53 -1.76 14.08
C ARG A 116 18.16 -0.36 14.56
N HIS A 117 16.93 0.07 14.34
CA HIS A 117 16.41 1.35 14.79
C HIS A 117 15.67 1.29 16.13
N GLY A 118 15.65 0.14 16.80
CA GLY A 118 14.94 -0.03 18.07
C GLY A 118 13.41 0.07 17.93
N LEU A 119 12.88 -0.25 16.75
CA LEU A 119 11.46 -0.22 16.45
C LEU A 119 10.89 -1.64 16.52
N GLU A 120 9.74 -1.80 17.15
CA GLU A 120 9.04 -3.08 17.24
C GLU A 120 7.88 -3.12 16.24
N PRO A 121 7.85 -4.10 15.31
CA PRO A 121 6.73 -4.24 14.38
C PRO A 121 5.45 -4.60 15.15
N LYS A 122 4.34 -4.03 14.70
CA LYS A 122 3.01 -4.33 15.23
C LYS A 122 2.20 -5.03 14.15
N LYS A 123 1.47 -6.10 14.50
CA LYS A 123 0.54 -6.73 13.56
C LYS A 123 -0.50 -5.69 13.12
N GLY A 124 -0.63 -5.50 11.81
CA GLY A 124 -1.42 -4.41 11.26
C GLY A 124 -1.57 -4.51 9.75
N VAL A 125 -1.81 -3.36 9.14
CA VAL A 125 -1.91 -3.20 7.69
C VAL A 125 -0.71 -2.40 7.21
N ASP A 126 0.11 -2.98 6.34
CA ASP A 126 1.21 -2.30 5.66
C ASP A 126 0.69 -1.52 4.45
N LEU A 127 1.35 -0.42 4.10
CA LEU A 127 0.96 0.38 2.93
C LEU A 127 2.15 0.66 2.02
N GLU A 128 1.92 0.57 0.72
CA GLU A 128 2.73 1.18 -0.32
C GLU A 128 2.03 2.49 -0.72
N ARG A 129 2.73 3.62 -0.73
CA ARG A 129 2.17 4.92 -1.15
C ARG A 129 2.91 5.44 -2.37
N TYR A 130 2.17 5.64 -3.45
CA TYR A 130 2.64 6.11 -4.74
C TYR A 130 2.27 7.59 -4.93
N THR A 131 3.30 8.43 -4.89
CA THR A 131 3.18 9.89 -5.08
C THR A 131 3.69 10.28 -6.46
N GLU A 132 3.75 11.58 -6.77
CA GLU A 132 4.36 12.12 -7.98
C GLU A 132 5.84 11.72 -8.18
N ARG A 133 6.51 11.23 -7.12
CA ARG A 133 7.87 10.68 -7.18
C ARG A 133 7.95 9.28 -7.79
N PHE A 134 6.81 8.62 -8.01
CA PHE A 134 6.75 7.34 -8.72
C PHE A 134 6.67 7.58 -10.22
N LEU A 135 7.77 7.28 -10.93
CA LEU A 135 7.94 7.58 -12.36
C LEU A 135 7.48 6.43 -13.26
N GLY A 136 7.26 5.25 -12.67
CA GLY A 136 6.79 4.04 -13.36
C GLY A 136 7.33 2.76 -12.71
N PRO A 137 6.72 1.60 -13.00
CA PRO A 137 7.03 0.35 -12.32
C PRO A 137 8.45 -0.16 -12.56
N GLU A 138 9.03 0.14 -13.73
CA GLU A 138 10.38 -0.32 -14.11
C GLU A 138 11.45 0.77 -13.96
N ASP A 139 11.07 2.00 -13.55
CA ASP A 139 12.01 3.11 -13.48
C ASP A 139 12.89 3.00 -12.22
N PRO A 140 14.22 2.95 -12.35
CA PRO A 140 15.12 2.83 -11.20
C PRO A 140 15.15 4.05 -10.29
N ALA A 141 14.64 5.20 -10.74
CA ALA A 141 14.50 6.43 -9.96
C ALA A 141 13.11 6.58 -9.34
N SER A 142 12.16 5.66 -9.58
CA SER A 142 10.86 5.67 -8.91
C SER A 142 11.01 5.59 -7.40
N GLU A 143 10.32 6.47 -6.69
CA GLU A 143 10.24 6.41 -5.24
C GLU A 143 8.85 5.93 -4.77
N THR A 144 8.83 4.95 -3.87
CA THR A 144 7.62 4.45 -3.21
C THR A 144 7.82 4.50 -1.71
N ASP A 145 6.89 5.09 -0.96
CA ASP A 145 6.96 5.06 0.51
C ASP A 145 6.30 3.78 1.05
N LEU A 146 7.03 3.05 1.88
CA LEU A 146 6.60 1.81 2.54
C LEU A 146 6.29 2.11 4.01
N TYR A 147 5.02 1.98 4.39
CA TYR A 147 4.50 2.23 5.73
C TYR A 147 4.40 0.90 6.46
N VAL A 148 5.25 0.72 7.46
CA VAL A 148 5.29 -0.50 8.28
C VAL A 148 4.75 -0.21 9.68
N PRO A 149 3.68 -0.90 10.13
CA PRO A 149 3.08 -0.65 11.43
C PRO A 149 4.02 -1.00 12.58
N ILE A 150 4.08 -0.12 13.58
CA ILE A 150 4.94 -0.25 14.76
C ILE A 150 4.18 0.07 16.07
N TYR A 151 4.75 -0.31 17.21
CA TYR A 151 4.29 0.13 18.54
C TYR A 151 4.66 1.59 18.85
#